data_AF-A0A2E8ULW8-F1
#
_entry.id   AF-A0A2E8ULW8-F1
#
_cell.length_a   1.000
_cell.length_b   1.000
_cell.length_c   1.000
_cell.angle_alpha   90.00
_cell.angle_beta   90.00
_cell.angle_gamma   90.00
#
_symmetry.space_group_name_H-M   'P 1'
#
loop_
_entity.id
_entity.type
_entity.pdbx_description
1 polymer ?
#
loop_
_entity_poly.entity_id
_entity_poly.type
_entity_poly.pdbx_seq_one_letter_code
_entity_poly.pdbx_strand_id
1 'polypeptide(L)'
;MSVEKVIIVAKEEFLRKNVGQFLRRMRIDCAEVGTIQEAHDYLGRGNFDLMLLDDELPDGSGMEFLQEVNLRPSKPLVVLMGDTVDTGVTATKEGAHDYLLKPFSNEQIQILVKKAEQFAQVVNVNQYLAQSDAEDTENEIIGDCTATNQMRTMIRRVAQTQATVLIQGENGTGKELVARALHNQSPRKAGPFIKLNCAAMPENLVESELFGHEKGSFTGATNKREGRFELAHGGTILLDEISEMPLPLQAKLLRVLQEREFERVGGNRTVKV
;
A
#
# COMPACT_ATOMS: atom_id res chain seq x y z
N MET A 1 11.26 -0.75 4.19
CA MET A 1 12.44 -0.39 3.37
C MET A 1 13.08 0.81 4.03
N SER A 2 14.41 0.82 4.20
CA SER A 2 15.17 2.00 4.65
C SER A 2 15.32 2.97 3.50
N VAL A 3 15.33 4.28 3.78
CA VAL A 3 15.65 5.30 2.78
C VAL A 3 17.17 5.26 2.57
N GLU A 4 17.62 4.95 1.36
CA GLU A 4 19.04 4.79 1.03
C GLU A 4 19.55 5.89 0.11
N LYS A 5 18.71 6.37 -0.81
CA LYS A 5 19.07 7.40 -1.79
C LYS A 5 18.11 8.58 -1.76
N VAL A 6 18.65 9.76 -1.46
CA VAL A 6 17.94 11.03 -1.45
C VAL A 6 18.51 11.93 -2.53
N ILE A 7 17.66 12.72 -3.17
CA ILE A 7 18.07 13.84 -4.01
C ILE A 7 17.55 15.15 -3.41
N ILE A 8 18.44 16.13 -3.24
CA ILE A 8 18.05 17.49 -2.88
C ILE A 8 18.20 18.40 -4.09
N VAL A 9 17.08 19.04 -4.46
CA VAL A 9 16.95 19.99 -5.55
C VAL A 9 16.65 21.35 -4.93
N ALA A 10 17.64 22.22 -4.82
CA ALA A 10 17.48 23.55 -4.22
C ALA A 10 18.42 24.56 -4.85
N LYS A 11 18.03 25.84 -4.92
CA LYS A 11 18.87 26.88 -5.53
C LYS A 11 20.08 27.24 -4.66
N GLU A 12 19.94 27.21 -3.33
CA GLU A 12 20.99 27.61 -2.40
C GLU A 12 22.03 26.50 -2.18
N GLU A 13 23.27 26.74 -2.61
CA GLU A 13 24.38 25.79 -2.42
C GLU A 13 24.63 25.45 -0.95
N PHE A 14 24.51 26.44 -0.07
CA PHE A 14 24.68 26.24 1.37
C PHE A 14 23.63 25.26 1.92
N LEU A 15 22.38 25.36 1.48
CA LEU A 15 21.32 24.45 1.90
C LEU A 15 21.61 23.03 1.44
N ARG A 16 21.94 22.85 0.15
CA ARG A 16 22.28 21.55 -0.45
C ARG A 16 23.40 20.86 0.32
N LYS A 17 24.50 21.58 0.59
CA LYS A 17 25.66 21.02 1.29
C LYS A 17 25.37 20.66 2.74
N ASN A 18 24.61 21.47 3.47
CA ASN A 18 24.25 21.17 4.85
C ASN A 18 23.37 19.92 4.94
N VAL A 19 22.31 19.87 4.13
CA VAL A 19 21.40 18.72 4.09
C VAL A 19 22.13 17.47 3.61
N GLY A 20 22.93 17.58 2.55
CA GLY A 20 23.76 16.49 2.02
C GLY A 20 24.73 15.94 3.06
N GLN A 21 25.42 16.81 3.82
CA GLN A 21 26.31 16.37 4.89
C GLN A 21 25.55 15.68 6.03
N PHE A 22 24.37 16.20 6.40
CA PHE A 22 23.55 15.62 7.45
C PHE A 22 23.04 14.22 7.06
N LEU A 23 22.52 14.06 5.83
CA LEU A 23 22.04 12.77 5.32
C LEU A 23 23.17 11.73 5.21
N ARG A 24 24.36 12.13 4.75
CA ARG A 24 25.54 11.24 4.72
C ARG A 24 25.96 10.76 6.11
N ARG A 25 25.83 11.59 7.16
CA ARG A 25 26.08 11.17 8.56
C ARG A 25 25.07 10.12 9.02
N MET A 26 23.86 10.13 8.48
CA MET A 26 22.85 9.10 8.67
C MET A 26 23.07 7.85 7.80
N ARG A 27 24.16 7.79 7.02
CA ARG A 27 24.47 6.73 6.03
C ARG A 27 23.48 6.66 4.87
N ILE A 28 22.93 7.81 4.49
CA ILE A 28 22.04 7.95 3.34
C ILE A 28 22.82 8.65 2.22
N ASP A 29 22.81 8.04 1.03
CA ASP A 29 23.42 8.65 -0.15
C ASP A 29 22.58 9.86 -0.57
N CYS A 30 23.26 10.99 -0.82
CA CYS A 30 22.59 12.23 -1.19
C CYS A 30 23.19 12.81 -2.48
N ALA A 31 22.35 12.95 -3.50
CA ALA A 31 22.64 13.72 -4.71
C ALA A 31 22.22 15.18 -4.49
N GLU A 32 23.13 16.11 -4.75
CA GLU A 32 22.95 17.54 -4.55
C GLU A 32 22.87 18.24 -5.92
N VAL A 33 21.69 18.75 -6.30
CA VAL A 33 21.47 19.39 -7.61
C VAL A 33 20.87 20.78 -7.46
N GLY A 34 21.30 21.71 -8.31
CA GLY A 34 20.93 23.12 -8.21
C GLY A 34 19.78 23.55 -9.11
N THR A 35 19.40 22.70 -10.08
CA THR A 35 18.46 23.03 -11.16
C THR A 35 17.53 21.86 -11.46
N ILE A 36 16.37 22.15 -12.05
CA ILE A 36 15.42 21.15 -12.56
C ILE A 36 16.10 20.28 -13.63
N GLN A 37 16.86 20.89 -14.53
CA GLN A 37 17.56 20.17 -15.60
C GLN A 37 18.56 19.13 -15.04
N GLU A 38 19.36 19.50 -14.03
CA GLU A 38 20.26 18.54 -13.36
C GLU A 38 19.45 17.43 -12.66
N ALA A 39 18.33 17.77 -12.03
CA ALA A 39 17.46 16.76 -11.41
C ALA A 39 16.94 15.74 -12.45
N HIS A 40 16.56 16.18 -13.66
CA HIS A 40 16.20 15.25 -14.74
C HIS A 40 17.33 14.29 -15.11
N ASP A 41 18.57 14.79 -15.23
CA ASP A 41 19.72 13.98 -15.59
C ASP A 41 20.01 12.90 -14.54
N TYR A 42 19.89 13.24 -13.24
CA TYR A 42 20.06 12.27 -12.16
C TYR A 42 18.92 11.25 -12.12
N LEU A 43 17.68 11.70 -12.26
CA LEU A 43 16.50 10.83 -12.27
C LEU A 43 16.49 9.87 -13.48
N GLY A 44 17.14 10.25 -14.58
CA GLY A 44 17.33 9.37 -15.74
C GLY A 44 18.41 8.30 -15.55
N ARG A 45 19.34 8.49 -14.61
CA ARG A 45 20.49 7.60 -14.36
C ARG A 45 20.31 6.66 -13.17
N GLY A 46 19.31 6.89 -12.32
CA GLY A 46 19.06 6.06 -11.16
C GLY A 46 17.77 6.39 -10.43
N ASN A 47 17.38 5.49 -9.54
CA ASN A 47 16.21 5.65 -8.68
C ASN A 47 16.60 6.31 -7.35
N PHE A 48 15.67 7.12 -6.83
CA PHE A 48 15.77 7.76 -5.53
C PHE A 48 14.53 7.40 -4.71
N ASP A 49 14.70 7.29 -3.40
CA ASP A 49 13.60 6.97 -2.48
C ASP A 49 12.85 8.23 -2.07
N LEU A 50 13.58 9.35 -1.91
CA LEU A 50 13.07 10.62 -1.44
C LEU A 50 13.71 11.78 -2.19
N MET A 51 12.90 12.76 -2.55
CA MET A 51 13.31 14.02 -3.16
C MET A 51 12.92 15.17 -2.24
N LEU A 52 13.89 16.01 -1.88
CA LEU A 52 13.68 17.29 -1.24
C LEU A 52 13.72 18.35 -2.33
N LEU A 53 12.57 18.92 -2.68
CA LEU A 53 12.39 19.83 -3.80
C LEU A 53 12.09 21.24 -3.30
N ASP A 54 12.82 22.23 -3.76
CA ASP A 54 12.50 23.64 -3.52
C ASP A 54 11.30 24.08 -4.36
N ASP A 55 10.46 24.97 -3.81
CA ASP A 55 9.31 25.52 -4.54
C ASP A 55 9.73 26.46 -5.68
N GLU A 56 10.88 27.12 -5.53
CA GLU A 56 11.50 27.98 -6.53
C GLU A 56 12.91 27.52 -6.91
N LEU A 57 13.13 27.29 -8.21
CA LEU A 57 14.43 26.93 -8.77
C LEU A 57 14.86 27.95 -9.86
N PRO A 58 16.16 28.02 -10.20
CA PRO A 58 16.66 29.02 -11.16
C PRO A 58 16.08 28.87 -12.58
N ASP A 59 15.65 27.67 -12.93
CA ASP A 59 15.20 27.26 -14.27
C ASP A 59 13.70 26.91 -14.33
N GLY A 60 12.94 27.12 -13.25
CA GLY A 60 11.49 26.92 -13.25
C GLY A 60 10.85 26.77 -11.87
N SER A 61 9.56 26.42 -11.86
CA SER A 61 8.81 26.18 -10.63
C SER A 61 8.97 24.74 -10.14
N GLY A 62 9.24 24.57 -8.84
CA GLY A 62 9.25 23.25 -8.21
C GLY A 62 7.87 22.58 -8.21
N MET A 63 6.78 23.36 -8.23
CA MET A 63 5.41 22.81 -8.31
C MET A 63 5.13 22.16 -9.67
N GLU A 64 5.57 22.80 -10.76
CA GLU A 64 5.44 22.22 -12.11
C GLU A 64 6.29 20.95 -12.22
N PHE A 65 7.52 21.00 -11.70
CA PHE A 65 8.40 19.83 -11.69
C PHE A 65 7.85 18.68 -10.83
N LEU A 66 7.18 18.97 -9.70
CA LEU A 66 6.48 17.95 -8.89
C LEU A 66 5.44 17.21 -9.73
N GLN A 67 4.64 17.92 -10.53
CA GLN A 67 3.63 17.30 -11.39
C GLN A 67 4.28 16.37 -12.42
N GLU A 68 5.40 16.78 -13.02
CA GLU A 68 6.15 15.94 -13.95
C GLU A 68 6.74 14.68 -13.29
N VAL A 69 7.35 14.83 -12.11
CA VAL A 69 7.89 13.71 -11.33
C VAL A 69 6.75 12.76 -10.94
N ASN A 70 5.56 13.29 -10.65
CA ASN A 70 4.39 12.51 -10.27
C ASN A 70 3.84 11.59 -11.37
N LEU A 71 4.14 11.89 -12.65
CA LEU A 71 3.78 11.08 -13.82
C LEU A 71 4.75 9.93 -14.08
N ARG A 72 5.90 9.86 -13.39
CA ARG A 72 6.89 8.80 -13.60
C ARG A 72 6.44 7.47 -12.96
N PRO A 73 6.61 6.32 -13.65
CA PRO A 73 6.27 5.00 -13.10
C PRO A 73 7.04 4.63 -11.84
N SER A 74 8.31 5.02 -11.76
CA SER A 74 9.17 4.84 -10.58
C SER A 74 9.62 6.22 -10.11
N LYS A 75 8.83 6.81 -9.20
CA LYS A 75 9.08 8.16 -8.66
C LYS A 75 9.53 8.09 -7.20
N PRO A 76 10.43 9.00 -6.77
CA PRO A 76 10.70 9.19 -5.35
C PRO A 76 9.47 9.76 -4.64
N LEU A 77 9.41 9.59 -3.32
CA LEU A 77 8.55 10.44 -2.50
C LEU A 77 9.05 11.88 -2.60
N VAL A 78 8.18 12.82 -2.92
CA VAL A 78 8.59 14.22 -3.05
C VAL A 78 8.13 15.01 -1.83
N VAL A 79 9.06 15.71 -1.20
CA VAL A 79 8.79 16.70 -0.16
C VAL A 79 9.13 18.06 -0.71
N LEU A 80 8.16 18.96 -0.72
CA LEU A 80 8.39 20.33 -1.11
C LEU A 80 8.93 21.15 0.06
N MET A 81 9.88 22.03 -0.22
CA MET A 81 10.48 22.98 0.70
C MET A 81 10.10 24.38 0.24
N GLY A 82 9.64 25.24 1.14
CA GLY A 82 9.26 26.59 0.77
C GLY A 82 9.11 27.50 1.98
N ASP A 83 8.84 28.78 1.72
CA ASP A 83 8.88 29.83 2.73
C ASP A 83 7.52 30.14 3.38
N THR A 84 6.41 29.68 2.80
CA THR A 84 5.05 29.97 3.30
C THR A 84 4.24 28.71 3.59
N VAL A 85 3.24 28.81 4.46
CA VAL A 85 2.36 27.67 4.79
C VAL A 85 1.31 27.45 3.69
N ASP A 86 0.90 28.51 3.00
CA ASP A 86 -0.10 28.47 1.94
C ASP A 86 0.36 27.63 0.74
N THR A 87 1.65 27.70 0.39
CA THR A 87 2.23 26.82 -0.63
C THR A 87 2.23 25.36 -0.20
N GLY A 88 2.40 25.07 1.10
CA GLY A 88 2.39 23.70 1.62
C GLY A 88 1.05 22.97 1.48
N VAL A 89 -0.07 23.69 1.65
CA VAL A 89 -1.42 23.12 1.41
C VAL A 89 -1.61 22.78 -0.06
N THR A 90 -1.10 23.64 -0.95
CA THR A 90 -1.19 23.45 -2.40
C THR A 90 -0.29 22.31 -2.86
N ALA A 91 0.95 22.26 -2.37
CA ALA A 91 1.92 21.19 -2.57
C ALA A 91 1.35 19.80 -2.28
N THR A 92 0.70 19.64 -1.13
CA THR A 92 0.11 18.35 -0.71
C THR A 92 -1.05 17.95 -1.62
N LYS A 93 -1.85 18.91 -2.10
CA LYS A 93 -2.94 18.65 -3.06
C LYS A 93 -2.43 18.22 -4.44
N GLU A 94 -1.31 18.78 -4.87
CA GLU A 94 -0.64 18.47 -6.15
C GLU A 94 0.22 17.20 -6.08
N GLY A 95 0.18 16.49 -4.95
CA GLY A 95 0.78 15.16 -4.80
C GLY A 95 2.17 15.14 -4.19
N ALA A 96 2.59 16.21 -3.50
CA ALA A 96 3.72 16.11 -2.58
C ALA A 96 3.36 15.23 -1.38
N HIS A 97 4.32 14.45 -0.90
CA HIS A 97 4.16 13.57 0.25
C HIS A 97 4.10 14.35 1.56
N ASP A 98 4.96 15.36 1.70
CA ASP A 98 4.98 16.26 2.87
C ASP A 98 5.50 17.63 2.41
N TYR A 99 5.44 18.61 3.30
CA TYR A 99 5.95 19.96 3.08
C TYR A 99 6.83 20.41 4.24
N LEU A 100 7.96 21.04 3.91
CA LEU A 100 8.96 21.50 4.87
C LEU A 100 9.14 23.02 4.80
N LEU A 101 8.65 23.72 5.82
CA LEU A 101 8.74 25.17 5.92
C LEU A 101 10.18 25.60 6.25
N LYS A 102 10.74 26.50 5.45
CA LYS A 102 12.02 27.16 5.71
C LYS A 102 11.85 28.30 6.74
N PRO A 103 12.82 28.50 7.67
CA PRO A 103 14.00 27.67 7.92
C PRO A 103 13.65 26.40 8.70
N PHE A 104 14.35 25.30 8.41
CA PHE A 104 14.14 24.01 9.07
C PHE A 104 15.42 23.48 9.74
N SER A 105 15.24 22.65 10.77
CA SER A 105 16.32 22.01 11.51
C SER A 105 16.65 20.61 10.97
N ASN A 106 17.85 20.13 11.29
CA ASN A 106 18.26 18.75 11.02
C ASN A 106 17.31 17.71 11.67
N GLU A 107 16.71 18.03 12.82
CA GLU A 107 15.72 17.17 13.47
C GLU A 107 14.46 17.01 12.62
N GLN A 108 14.00 18.08 11.97
CA GLN A 108 12.85 18.01 11.07
C GLN A 108 13.14 17.14 9.85
N ILE A 109 14.35 17.22 9.29
CA ILE A 109 14.80 16.32 8.21
C ILE A 109 14.81 14.87 8.70
N GLN A 110 15.30 14.61 9.92
CA GLN A 110 15.32 13.25 10.48
C GLN A 110 13.91 12.69 10.67
N ILE A 111 12.97 13.50 11.18
CA ILE A 111 11.56 13.10 11.31
C ILE A 111 10.98 12.78 9.94
N LEU A 112 11.30 13.58 8.93
CA LEU A 112 10.81 13.41 7.58
C LEU A 112 11.32 12.14 6.92
N VAL A 113 12.61 11.82 7.07
CA VAL A 113 13.17 10.54 6.61
C VAL A 113 12.46 9.37 7.29
N LYS A 114 12.25 9.42 8.62
CA LYS A 114 11.52 8.35 9.33
C LYS A 114 10.08 8.19 8.86
N LYS A 115 9.38 9.30 8.59
CA LYS A 115 8.03 9.26 8.01
C LYS A 115 8.03 8.63 6.62
N ALA A 116 9.00 8.99 5.78
CA ALA A 116 9.18 8.40 4.46
C ALA A 116 9.45 6.90 4.54
N GLU A 117 10.29 6.44 5.47
CA GLU A 117 10.53 5.01 5.72
C GLU A 117 9.26 4.27 6.16
N GLN A 118 8.47 4.85 7.07
CA GLN A 118 7.21 4.29 7.52
C GLN A 118 6.19 4.22 6.38
N PHE A 119 6.10 5.28 5.57
CA PHE A 119 5.23 5.30 4.40
C PHE A 119 5.66 4.26 3.37
N ALA A 120 6.96 4.15 3.10
CA ALA A 120 7.50 3.10 2.23
C ALA A 120 7.21 1.70 2.77
N GLN A 121 7.18 1.49 4.10
CA GLN A 121 6.74 0.22 4.67
C GLN A 121 5.25 -0.04 4.43
N VAL A 122 4.38 0.95 4.60
CA VAL A 122 2.93 0.83 4.37
C VAL A 122 2.62 0.62 2.88
N VAL A 123 3.28 1.36 2.00
CA VAL A 123 3.16 1.20 0.54
C VAL A 123 3.74 -0.14 0.10
N ASN A 124 4.85 -0.62 0.66
CA ASN A 124 5.36 -1.95 0.36
C ASN A 124 4.46 -3.06 0.90
N VAL A 125 3.72 -2.88 1.99
CA VAL A 125 2.69 -3.86 2.38
C VAL A 125 1.56 -3.86 1.35
N ASN A 126 1.10 -2.69 0.91
CA ASN A 126 0.10 -2.57 -0.15
C ASN A 126 0.60 -3.07 -1.52
N GLN A 127 1.87 -2.86 -1.86
CA GLN A 127 2.52 -3.31 -3.09
C GLN A 127 2.97 -4.76 -2.99
N TYR A 128 3.29 -5.33 -1.84
CA TYR A 128 3.51 -6.77 -1.72
C TYR A 128 2.18 -7.53 -1.83
N LEU A 129 1.10 -6.91 -1.35
CA LEU A 129 -0.27 -7.37 -1.63
C LEU A 129 -0.64 -7.19 -3.12
N ALA A 130 -0.29 -6.07 -3.76
CA ALA A 130 -0.61 -5.80 -5.17
C ALA A 130 0.38 -6.37 -6.22
N GLN A 131 1.64 -6.64 -5.88
CA GLN A 131 2.64 -7.26 -6.76
C GLN A 131 2.48 -8.78 -6.79
N SER A 132 1.76 -9.37 -5.82
CA SER A 132 1.20 -10.70 -5.99
C SER A 132 0.14 -10.77 -7.11
N ASP A 133 -0.24 -9.62 -7.69
CA ASP A 133 -1.25 -9.48 -8.73
C ASP A 133 -0.68 -9.05 -10.10
N ALA A 134 0.63 -8.76 -10.23
CA ALA A 134 1.23 -8.17 -11.45
C ALA A 134 2.16 -9.10 -12.25
N GLU A 135 2.08 -10.42 -12.05
CA GLU A 135 2.60 -11.40 -13.02
C GLU A 135 1.43 -11.95 -13.85
N ASP A 136 1.06 -11.18 -14.88
CA ASP A 136 -0.08 -11.38 -15.80
C ASP A 136 0.11 -12.52 -16.82
N THR A 137 0.85 -13.58 -16.45
CA THR A 137 0.90 -14.83 -17.26
C THR A 137 0.81 -16.11 -16.45
N GLU A 138 1.19 -16.11 -15.17
CA GLU A 138 1.03 -17.30 -14.30
C GLU A 138 -0.37 -17.40 -13.66
N ASN A 139 -1.14 -16.31 -13.70
CA ASN A 139 -2.42 -16.18 -13.01
C ASN A 139 -3.66 -16.34 -13.91
N GLU A 140 -3.49 -16.68 -15.19
CA GLU A 140 -4.61 -16.86 -16.12
C GLU A 140 -5.11 -18.31 -16.09
N ILE A 141 -6.43 -18.50 -16.14
CA ILE A 141 -7.03 -19.83 -16.30
C ILE A 141 -6.78 -20.27 -17.75
N ILE A 142 -5.83 -21.19 -17.98
CA ILE A 142 -5.45 -21.69 -19.31
C ILE A 142 -6.32 -22.90 -19.72
N GLY A 143 -6.54 -23.07 -21.03
CA GLY A 143 -7.18 -24.23 -21.64
C GLY A 143 -8.56 -23.92 -22.24
N ASP A 144 -8.94 -24.67 -23.28
CA ASP A 144 -10.09 -24.36 -24.12
C ASP A 144 -11.16 -25.48 -24.16
N CYS A 145 -11.16 -26.35 -23.15
CA CYS A 145 -12.21 -27.35 -23.03
C CYS A 145 -13.57 -26.70 -22.70
N THR A 146 -14.64 -27.43 -22.98
CA THR A 146 -16.02 -26.95 -22.76
C THR A 146 -16.28 -26.54 -21.31
N ALA A 147 -15.77 -27.31 -20.35
CA ALA A 147 -15.89 -27.01 -18.92
C ALA A 147 -15.19 -25.69 -18.54
N THR A 148 -13.96 -25.45 -19.01
CA THR A 148 -13.24 -24.20 -18.75
C THR A 148 -13.98 -22.99 -19.34
N ASN A 149 -14.52 -23.12 -20.55
CA ASN A 149 -15.28 -22.04 -21.18
C ASN A 149 -16.61 -21.74 -20.48
N GLN A 150 -17.29 -22.76 -19.97
CA GLN A 150 -18.49 -22.60 -19.12
C GLN A 150 -18.13 -21.90 -17.80
N MET A 151 -17.05 -22.31 -17.15
CA MET A 151 -16.55 -21.69 -15.92
C MET A 151 -16.19 -20.22 -16.15
N ARG A 152 -15.42 -19.88 -17.19
CA ARG A 152 -15.10 -18.48 -17.56
C ARG A 152 -16.36 -17.64 -17.79
N THR A 153 -17.40 -18.23 -18.38
CA THR A 153 -18.69 -17.54 -18.60
C THR A 153 -19.44 -17.31 -17.29
N MET A 154 -19.42 -18.28 -16.37
CA MET A 154 -19.98 -18.12 -15.03
C MET A 154 -19.24 -17.04 -14.24
N ILE A 155 -17.91 -17.05 -14.25
CA ILE A 155 -17.07 -16.03 -13.61
C ILE A 155 -17.46 -14.63 -14.09
N ARG A 156 -17.52 -14.40 -15.41
CA ARG A 156 -17.93 -13.10 -15.99
C ARG A 156 -19.27 -12.60 -15.47
N ARG A 157 -20.26 -13.50 -15.33
CA ARG A 157 -21.61 -13.14 -14.86
C ARG A 157 -21.62 -12.86 -13.36
N VAL A 158 -21.01 -13.74 -12.57
CA VAL A 158 -21.02 -13.66 -11.09
C VAL A 158 -20.17 -12.49 -10.59
N ALA A 159 -19.05 -12.17 -11.26
CA ALA A 159 -18.16 -11.08 -10.89
C ALA A 159 -18.85 -9.70 -10.86
N GLN A 160 -19.92 -9.49 -11.62
CA GLN A 160 -20.69 -8.23 -11.60
C GLN A 160 -21.63 -8.10 -10.40
N THR A 161 -21.76 -9.15 -9.57
CA THR A 161 -22.68 -9.20 -8.44
C THR A 161 -21.94 -8.99 -7.11
N GLN A 162 -22.70 -8.72 -6.05
CA GLN A 162 -22.19 -8.65 -4.67
C GLN A 162 -22.39 -9.97 -3.91
N ALA A 163 -22.70 -11.06 -4.62
CA ALA A 163 -23.00 -12.35 -4.01
C ALA A 163 -21.71 -13.01 -3.49
N THR A 164 -21.81 -13.68 -2.34
CA THR A 164 -20.74 -14.54 -1.83
C THR A 164 -20.65 -15.78 -2.71
N VAL A 165 -19.42 -16.14 -3.13
CA VAL A 165 -19.17 -17.27 -4.04
C VAL A 165 -18.45 -18.38 -3.28
N LEU A 166 -18.96 -19.62 -3.42
CA LEU A 166 -18.28 -20.82 -2.95
C LEU A 166 -17.60 -21.51 -4.14
N ILE A 167 -16.28 -21.71 -4.06
CA ILE A 167 -15.49 -22.37 -5.10
C ILE A 167 -15.14 -23.76 -4.62
N GLN A 168 -15.53 -24.78 -5.38
CA GLN A 168 -15.28 -26.19 -5.05
C GLN A 168 -14.41 -26.84 -6.12
N GLY A 169 -13.52 -27.73 -5.68
CA GLY A 169 -12.59 -28.44 -6.53
C GLY A 169 -11.53 -29.15 -5.70
N GLU A 170 -10.93 -30.19 -6.26
CA GLU A 170 -9.84 -30.94 -5.63
C GLU A 170 -8.62 -30.03 -5.37
N ASN A 171 -7.65 -30.55 -4.62
CA ASN A 171 -6.42 -29.79 -4.37
C ASN A 171 -5.65 -29.59 -5.70
N GLY A 172 -5.09 -28.40 -5.90
CA GLY A 172 -4.33 -28.06 -7.11
C GLY A 172 -5.16 -27.78 -8.37
N THR A 173 -6.49 -27.73 -8.32
CA THR A 173 -7.33 -27.45 -9.52
C THR A 173 -7.47 -25.96 -9.87
N GLY A 174 -6.65 -25.08 -9.28
CA GLY A 174 -6.67 -23.65 -9.59
C GLY A 174 -7.86 -22.87 -8.99
N LYS A 175 -8.38 -23.27 -7.82
CA LYS A 175 -9.47 -22.53 -7.13
C LYS A 175 -9.12 -21.07 -6.86
N GLU A 176 -7.87 -20.80 -6.53
CA GLU A 176 -7.35 -19.45 -6.31
C GLU A 176 -7.37 -18.60 -7.59
N LEU A 177 -7.07 -19.20 -8.75
CA LEU A 177 -7.18 -18.54 -10.06
C LEU A 177 -8.62 -18.12 -10.35
N VAL A 178 -9.60 -18.96 -9.99
CA VAL A 178 -11.03 -18.64 -10.11
C VAL A 178 -11.41 -17.45 -9.22
N ALA A 179 -10.97 -17.44 -7.96
CA ALA A 179 -11.23 -16.35 -7.02
C ALA A 179 -10.63 -15.02 -7.51
N ARG A 180 -9.39 -15.06 -8.01
CA ARG A 180 -8.70 -13.91 -8.59
C ARG A 180 -9.42 -13.41 -9.84
N ALA A 181 -9.84 -14.30 -10.73
CA ALA A 181 -10.59 -13.93 -11.93
C ALA A 181 -11.94 -13.27 -11.59
N LEU A 182 -12.62 -13.73 -10.53
CA LEU A 182 -13.83 -13.07 -10.01
C LEU A 182 -13.54 -11.64 -9.53
N HIS A 183 -12.46 -11.45 -8.76
CA HIS A 183 -12.07 -10.11 -8.28
C HIS A 183 -11.73 -9.15 -9.43
N ASN A 184 -10.84 -9.57 -10.35
CA ASN A 184 -10.35 -8.75 -11.46
C ASN A 184 -11.47 -8.30 -12.42
N GLN A 185 -12.51 -9.12 -12.55
CA GLN A 185 -13.67 -8.83 -13.41
C GLN A 185 -14.79 -8.10 -12.66
N SER A 186 -14.67 -7.88 -11.36
CA SER A 186 -15.69 -7.22 -10.54
C SER A 186 -15.59 -5.69 -10.56
N PRO A 187 -16.64 -4.97 -10.15
CA PRO A 187 -16.56 -3.52 -9.88
C PRO A 187 -15.53 -3.16 -8.80
N ARG A 188 -15.07 -4.14 -8.00
CA ARG A 188 -14.12 -3.96 -6.90
C ARG A 188 -12.67 -4.26 -7.29
N LYS A 189 -12.37 -4.44 -8.59
CA LYS A 189 -11.02 -4.79 -9.10
C LYS A 189 -9.90 -3.81 -8.74
N ALA A 190 -10.24 -2.57 -8.35
CA ALA A 190 -9.27 -1.56 -7.91
C ALA A 190 -9.10 -1.56 -6.38
N GLY A 191 -9.95 -2.30 -5.66
CA GLY A 191 -9.85 -2.50 -4.22
C GLY A 191 -8.95 -3.67 -3.87
N PRO A 192 -8.67 -3.89 -2.57
CA PRO A 192 -7.74 -4.93 -2.12
C PRO A 192 -8.27 -6.35 -2.38
N PHE A 193 -7.39 -7.27 -2.81
CA PHE A 193 -7.66 -8.70 -2.84
C PHE A 193 -6.90 -9.41 -1.72
N ILE A 194 -7.58 -9.67 -0.61
CA ILE A 194 -6.96 -10.25 0.60
C ILE A 194 -7.23 -11.75 0.63
N LYS A 195 -6.16 -12.54 0.75
CA LYS A 195 -6.26 -13.99 0.92
C LYS A 195 -5.96 -14.38 2.37
N LEU A 196 -6.69 -15.36 2.87
CA LEU A 196 -6.41 -16.03 4.13
C LEU A 196 -6.63 -17.53 3.96
N ASN A 197 -5.61 -18.32 4.23
CA ASN A 197 -5.75 -19.77 4.36
C ASN A 197 -6.12 -20.10 5.83
N CYS A 198 -7.31 -20.70 6.02
CA CYS A 198 -7.84 -20.99 7.35
C CYS A 198 -7.13 -22.16 8.06
N ALA A 199 -6.45 -23.04 7.32
CA ALA A 199 -5.74 -24.20 7.87
C ALA A 199 -4.30 -23.91 8.30
N ALA A 200 -3.71 -22.82 7.81
CA ALA A 200 -2.30 -22.52 8.00
C ALA A 200 -1.92 -21.98 9.40
N MET A 201 -2.89 -21.78 10.31
CA MET A 201 -2.65 -21.09 11.59
C MET A 201 -3.42 -21.71 12.77
N PRO A 202 -2.89 -21.62 14.01
CA PRO A 202 -3.62 -21.96 15.23
C PRO A 202 -4.92 -21.15 15.41
N GLU A 203 -5.97 -21.76 15.97
CA GLU A 203 -7.32 -21.19 16.08
C GLU A 203 -7.35 -19.75 16.62
N ASN A 204 -6.64 -19.48 17.72
CA ASN A 204 -6.60 -18.17 18.36
C ASN A 204 -5.94 -17.09 17.48
N LEU A 205 -5.02 -17.49 16.60
CA LEU A 205 -4.37 -16.59 15.66
C LEU A 205 -5.24 -16.36 14.43
N VAL A 206 -6.02 -17.36 13.98
CA VAL A 206 -6.98 -17.21 12.87
C VAL A 206 -8.02 -16.14 13.20
N GLU A 207 -8.55 -16.15 14.43
CA GLU A 207 -9.52 -15.14 14.88
C GLU A 207 -8.94 -13.73 14.86
N SER A 208 -7.75 -13.57 15.45
CA SER A 208 -7.03 -12.30 15.53
C SER A 208 -6.59 -11.78 14.16
N GLU A 209 -6.24 -12.66 13.21
CA GLU A 209 -5.96 -12.26 11.83
C GLU A 209 -7.24 -11.86 11.08
N LEU A 210 -8.34 -12.60 11.22
CA LEU A 210 -9.61 -12.29 10.55
C LEU A 210 -10.23 -10.97 11.01
N PHE A 211 -10.38 -10.82 12.33
CA PHE A 211 -11.14 -9.74 12.96
C PHE A 211 -10.26 -8.69 13.61
N GLY A 212 -8.94 -8.87 13.65
CA GLY A 212 -8.07 -7.95 14.38
C GLY A 212 -8.24 -8.06 15.89
N HIS A 213 -7.46 -7.28 16.62
CA HIS A 213 -7.48 -7.31 18.08
C HIS A 213 -7.18 -5.95 18.69
N GLU A 214 -7.77 -5.72 19.86
CA GLU A 214 -7.41 -4.58 20.71
C GLU A 214 -6.19 -4.91 21.58
N LYS A 215 -5.50 -3.86 22.05
CA LYS A 215 -4.33 -4.00 22.93
C LYS A 215 -4.74 -4.73 24.22
N GLY A 216 -3.97 -5.76 24.59
CA GLY A 216 -4.20 -6.54 25.82
C GLY A 216 -5.30 -7.60 25.73
N SER A 217 -5.83 -7.89 24.53
CA SER A 217 -6.87 -8.89 24.32
C SER A 217 -6.42 -10.35 24.56
N PHE A 218 -5.12 -10.64 24.41
CA PHE A 218 -4.51 -11.93 24.74
C PHE A 218 -3.02 -11.74 25.10
N THR A 219 -2.38 -12.80 25.62
CA THR A 219 -0.95 -12.79 25.96
C THR A 219 -0.10 -12.56 24.71
N GLY A 220 0.53 -11.39 24.61
CA GLY A 220 1.33 -10.98 23.44
C GLY A 220 0.71 -9.85 22.61
N ALA A 221 -0.53 -9.44 22.89
CA ALA A 221 -1.21 -8.32 22.23
C ALA A 221 -0.69 -6.96 22.73
N THR A 222 0.55 -6.60 22.37
CA THR A 222 1.20 -5.34 22.82
C THR A 222 0.61 -4.10 22.17
N ASN A 223 0.10 -4.24 20.95
CA ASN A 223 -0.48 -3.17 20.14
C ASN A 223 -1.85 -3.60 19.60
N LYS A 224 -2.64 -2.61 19.18
CA LYS A 224 -3.86 -2.86 18.40
C LYS A 224 -3.48 -3.28 16.98
N ARG A 225 -4.23 -4.21 16.38
CA ARG A 225 -4.04 -4.65 14.99
C ARG A 225 -5.37 -4.76 14.25
N GLU A 226 -5.39 -4.30 13.01
CA GLU A 226 -6.54 -4.42 12.11
C GLU A 226 -6.61 -5.84 11.52
N GLY A 227 -7.84 -6.33 11.35
CA GLY A 227 -8.10 -7.67 10.79
C GLY A 227 -8.17 -7.71 9.27
N ARG A 228 -8.15 -8.91 8.68
CA ARG A 228 -8.28 -9.10 7.23
C ARG A 228 -9.60 -8.59 6.68
N PHE A 229 -10.70 -8.63 7.44
CA PHE A 229 -11.95 -8.03 7.00
C PHE A 229 -11.88 -6.52 6.85
N GLU A 230 -11.19 -5.84 7.78
CA GLU A 230 -10.93 -4.40 7.69
C GLU A 230 -10.01 -4.07 6.51
N LEU A 231 -8.92 -4.82 6.36
CA LEU A 231 -7.98 -4.62 5.26
C LEU A 231 -8.60 -4.92 3.89
N ALA A 232 -9.61 -5.79 3.83
CA ALA A 232 -10.35 -6.12 2.61
C ALA A 232 -11.53 -5.16 2.33
N HIS A 233 -11.74 -4.14 3.16
CA HIS A 233 -12.84 -3.20 2.97
C HIS A 233 -12.76 -2.51 1.60
N GLY A 234 -13.90 -2.43 0.91
CA GLY A 234 -13.97 -1.95 -0.48
C GLY A 234 -13.43 -2.91 -1.54
N GLY A 235 -12.89 -4.07 -1.15
CA GLY A 235 -12.29 -5.08 -2.03
C GLY A 235 -12.94 -6.46 -1.93
N THR A 236 -12.12 -7.51 -1.97
CA THR A 236 -12.53 -8.92 -1.92
C THR A 236 -11.65 -9.68 -0.93
N ILE A 237 -12.27 -10.53 -0.11
CA ILE A 237 -11.57 -11.48 0.76
C ILE A 237 -11.79 -12.91 0.25
N LEU A 238 -10.70 -13.65 0.06
CA LEU A 238 -10.69 -15.08 -0.23
C LEU A 238 -10.36 -15.83 1.07
N LEU A 239 -11.30 -16.67 1.50
CA LEU A 239 -11.11 -17.61 2.61
C LEU A 239 -10.84 -18.99 2.01
N ASP A 240 -9.57 -19.37 1.93
CA ASP A 240 -9.15 -20.67 1.43
C ASP A 240 -9.18 -21.72 2.54
N GLU A 241 -9.46 -22.96 2.17
CA GLU A 241 -9.68 -24.07 3.12
C GLU A 241 -10.71 -23.74 4.21
N ILE A 242 -11.81 -23.07 3.83
CA ILE A 242 -12.88 -22.64 4.73
C ILE A 242 -13.51 -23.78 5.56
N SER A 243 -13.37 -25.03 5.12
CA SER A 243 -13.80 -26.23 5.86
C SER A 243 -13.02 -26.43 7.16
N GLU A 244 -11.78 -25.95 7.24
CA GLU A 244 -10.91 -26.05 8.42
C GLU A 244 -11.19 -24.94 9.44
N MET A 245 -12.15 -24.04 9.17
CA MET A 245 -12.49 -22.97 10.10
C MET A 245 -13.16 -23.53 11.37
N PRO A 246 -12.66 -23.20 12.58
CA PRO A 246 -13.28 -23.60 13.83
C PRO A 246 -14.74 -23.15 13.96
N LEU A 247 -15.61 -24.01 14.51
CA LEU A 247 -17.05 -23.74 14.67
C LEU A 247 -17.37 -22.38 15.33
N PRO A 248 -16.65 -21.94 16.40
CA PRO A 248 -16.92 -20.63 17.00
C PRO A 248 -16.69 -19.46 16.03
N LEU A 249 -15.74 -19.58 15.11
CA LEU A 249 -15.44 -18.55 14.11
C LEU A 249 -16.47 -18.56 12.97
N GLN A 250 -17.05 -19.70 12.64
CA GLN A 250 -18.11 -19.79 11.62
C GLN A 250 -19.35 -18.96 12.01
N ALA A 251 -19.70 -18.92 13.30
CA ALA A 251 -20.79 -18.07 13.80
C ALA A 251 -20.50 -16.57 13.60
N LYS A 252 -19.24 -16.15 13.84
CA LYS A 252 -18.81 -14.76 13.61
C LYS A 252 -18.76 -14.42 12.13
N LEU A 253 -18.26 -15.34 11.31
CA LEU A 253 -18.25 -15.20 9.86
C LEU A 253 -19.67 -15.02 9.31
N LEU A 254 -20.64 -15.79 9.80
CA LEU A 254 -22.04 -15.64 9.40
C LEU A 254 -22.56 -14.22 9.67
N ARG A 255 -22.23 -13.64 10.83
CA ARG A 255 -22.58 -12.25 11.17
C ARG A 255 -21.96 -11.26 10.19
N VAL A 256 -20.69 -11.44 9.80
CA VAL A 256 -20.05 -10.58 8.79
C VAL A 256 -20.72 -10.70 7.42
N LEU A 257 -21.11 -11.91 7.02
CA LEU A 257 -21.76 -12.14 5.73
C LEU A 257 -23.18 -11.55 5.67
N GLN A 258 -23.92 -11.58 6.78
CA GLN A 258 -25.30 -11.10 6.87
C GLN A 258 -25.40 -9.60 7.17
N GLU A 259 -24.70 -9.15 8.20
CA GLU A 259 -24.83 -7.80 8.77
C GLU A 259 -23.76 -6.83 8.27
N ARG A 260 -22.71 -7.35 7.59
CA ARG A 260 -21.57 -6.55 7.13
C ARG A 260 -20.85 -5.82 8.27
N GLU A 261 -20.84 -6.44 9.44
CA GLU A 261 -20.18 -5.92 10.63
C GLU A 261 -19.58 -7.02 11.50
N PHE A 262 -18.60 -6.64 12.31
CA PHE A 262 -17.96 -7.52 13.29
C PHE A 262 -17.34 -6.72 14.45
N GLU A 263 -16.83 -7.43 15.46
CA GLU A 263 -16.12 -6.86 16.61
C GLU A 263 -14.71 -7.44 16.68
N ARG A 264 -13.71 -6.60 17.01
CA ARG A 264 -12.33 -7.06 17.20
C ARG A 264 -12.21 -7.94 18.43
N VAL A 265 -11.20 -8.80 18.47
CA VAL A 265 -10.92 -9.62 19.66
C VAL A 265 -10.60 -8.71 20.86
N GLY A 266 -11.34 -8.92 21.95
CA GLY A 266 -11.23 -8.14 23.18
C GLY A 266 -11.78 -6.70 23.10
N GLY A 267 -12.46 -6.35 22.00
CA GLY A 267 -13.11 -5.05 21.82
C GLY A 267 -14.62 -5.17 21.71
N ASN A 268 -15.33 -4.13 22.12
CA ASN A 268 -16.80 -4.05 22.04
C ASN A 268 -17.27 -3.09 20.93
N ARG A 269 -16.34 -2.58 20.12
CA ARG A 269 -16.63 -1.63 19.06
C ARG A 269 -16.95 -2.39 17.78
N THR A 270 -18.17 -2.22 17.29
CA THR A 270 -18.60 -2.72 15.99
C THR A 270 -17.89 -1.98 14.86
N VAL A 271 -17.35 -2.74 13.92
CA VAL A 271 -16.69 -2.29 12.68
C VAL A 271 -17.55 -2.74 11.51
N LYS A 272 -17.87 -1.83 10.59
CA LYS A 272 -18.64 -2.11 9.37
C LYS A 272 -17.71 -2.24 8.17
N VAL A 273 -17.97 -3.22 7.29
CA VAL A 273 -17.12 -3.56 6.14
C VAL A 273 -17.88 -3.81 4.85
#